data_AF-A0A0K2VY08-F1
#
_entry.id   AF-A0A0K2VY08-F1
#
_cell.length_a   1.000
_cell.length_b   1.000
_cell.length_c   1.000
_cell.angle_alpha   90.00
_cell.angle_beta   90.00
_cell.angle_gamma   90.00
#
_symmetry.space_group_name_H-M   'P 1'
#
loop_
_entity.id
_entity.type
_entity.pdbx_description
1 polymer ?
#
loop_
_entity_poly.entity_id
_entity_poly.type
_entity_poly.pdbx_seq_one_letter_code
_entity_poly.pdbx_strand_id
1 'polypeptide(L)' 'MASAADRDPRHHTQKMQKAFQEIQDHLREDITKVDEPQLKAMFETSAEVLGGLIKAFRDYEQKNEEAWR' A
#
# COMPACT_ATOMS: atom_id res chain seq x y z
N MET A 1 8.28 -18.37 19.62
CA MET A 1 9.43 -18.03 18.76
C MET A 1 8.86 -17.53 17.44
N ALA A 2 9.27 -16.34 16.97
CA ALA A 2 8.87 -15.85 15.65
C ALA A 2 9.41 -16.81 14.57
N SER A 3 8.59 -17.13 13.57
CA SER A 3 8.94 -18.02 12.46
C SER A 3 10.00 -17.36 11.54
N ALA A 4 10.62 -18.14 10.66
CA ALA A 4 11.55 -17.60 9.66
C ALA A 4 10.86 -16.55 8.76
N ALA A 5 9.59 -16.77 8.41
CA ALA A 5 8.78 -15.82 7.66
C ALA A 5 8.50 -14.52 8.45
N ASP A 6 8.29 -14.61 9.77
CA ASP A 6 8.10 -13.43 10.63
C ASP A 6 9.36 -12.56 10.75
N ARG A 7 10.53 -13.10 10.38
CA ARG A 7 11.80 -12.36 10.39
C ARG A 7 12.19 -11.83 9.01
N ASP A 8 11.54 -12.28 7.95
CA ASP A 8 11.82 -11.83 6.60
C ASP A 8 11.20 -10.43 6.36
N PRO A 9 12.01 -9.38 6.16
CA PRO A 9 11.48 -8.04 5.88
C PRO A 9 10.60 -8.00 4.63
N ARG A 10 10.87 -8.86 3.63
CA ARG A 10 10.11 -8.91 2.37
C ARG A 10 8.69 -9.43 2.60
N HIS A 11 8.54 -10.39 3.52
CA HIS A 11 7.21 -10.87 3.91
C HIS A 11 6.34 -9.74 4.47
N HIS A 12 6.93 -8.89 5.33
CA HIS A 12 6.23 -7.77 5.93
C HIS A 12 5.92 -6.67 4.91
N THR A 13 6.86 -6.34 4.03
CA THR A 13 6.62 -5.31 3.01
C THR A 13 5.56 -5.73 2.00
N GLN A 14 5.56 -6.99 1.56
CA GLN A 14 4.51 -7.52 0.68
C GLN A 14 3.14 -7.52 1.35
N LYS A 15 3.07 -7.93 2.61
CA LYS A 15 1.82 -7.93 3.38
C LYS A 15 1.24 -6.52 3.51
N MET A 16 2.09 -5.53 3.79
CA MET A 16 1.66 -4.12 3.90
C MET A 16 1.26 -3.54 2.54
N GLN A 17 2.02 -3.81 1.46
CA GLN A 17 1.64 -3.40 0.10
C GLN A 17 0.24 -3.90 -0.26
N LYS A 18 -0.07 -5.17 0.05
CA LYS A 18 -1.39 -5.74 -0.20
C LYS A 18 -2.49 -5.02 0.59
N ALA A 19 -2.29 -4.80 1.89
CA ALA A 19 -3.26 -4.09 2.72
C ALA A 19 -3.50 -2.65 2.24
N PHE A 20 -2.45 -1.93 1.85
CA PHE A 20 -2.59 -0.59 1.30
C PHE A 20 -3.32 -0.58 -0.05
N GLN A 21 -3.08 -1.58 -0.91
CA GLN A 21 -3.80 -1.71 -2.16
C GLN A 21 -5.29 -1.94 -1.93
N GLU A 22 -5.65 -2.86 -1.02
CA GLU A 22 -7.05 -3.14 -0.67
C GLU A 22 -7.78 -1.89 -0.17
N ILE A 23 -7.13 -1.08 0.68
CA ILE A 23 -7.73 0.17 1.19
C ILE A 23 -7.83 1.23 0.08
N GLN A 24 -6.78 1.39 -0.74
CA GLN A 24 -6.78 2.32 -1.87
C GLN A 24 -7.92 2.03 -2.84
N ASP A 25 -8.13 0.75 -3.17
CA ASP A 25 -9.19 0.31 -4.07
C ASP A 25 -10.57 0.60 -3.46
N HIS A 26 -10.74 0.33 -2.16
CA HIS A 26 -12.01 0.56 -1.47
C HIS A 26 -12.36 2.06 -1.40
N LEU A 27 -11.39 2.94 -1.14
CA LEU A 27 -11.57 4.38 -1.19
C LEU A 27 -12.05 4.84 -2.57
N ARG A 28 -11.42 4.36 -3.65
CA ARG A 28 -11.81 4.71 -5.02
C ARG A 28 -13.16 4.14 -5.42
N GLU A 29 -13.51 2.95 -4.94
CA GLU A 29 -14.83 2.37 -5.18
C GLU A 29 -15.93 3.24 -4.56
N ASP A 30 -15.74 3.70 -3.32
CA ASP A 30 -16.74 4.50 -2.61
C ASP A 30 -16.95 5.91 -3.18
N ILE A 31 -15.93 6.49 -3.83
CA ILE A 31 -16.07 7.74 -4.60
C ILE A 31 -17.19 7.62 -5.65
N THR A 32 -17.41 6.43 -6.22
CA THR A 32 -18.47 6.20 -7.23
C THR A 32 -19.87 6.06 -6.65
N LYS A 33 -20.00 5.88 -5.33
CA LYS A 33 -21.27 5.57 -4.64
C LYS A 33 -21.92 6.77 -3.96
N VAL A 34 -21.17 7.85 -3.73
CA VAL A 34 -21.62 9.04 -3.01
C VAL A 34 -21.60 10.27 -3.93
N ASP A 35 -22.32 11.34 -3.57
CA ASP A 35 -22.33 12.61 -4.34
C ASP A 35 -21.69 13.79 -3.61
N GLU A 36 -21.33 13.61 -2.33
CA GLU A 36 -20.75 14.68 -1.51
C GLU A 36 -19.32 15.03 -1.99
N PRO A 37 -19.08 16.25 -2.50
CA PRO A 37 -17.81 16.58 -3.17
C PRO A 37 -16.57 16.54 -2.26
N GLN A 38 -16.71 16.93 -1.00
CA GLN A 38 -15.61 17.05 -0.06
C GLN A 38 -15.05 15.67 0.35
N LEU A 39 -15.92 14.69 0.52
CA LEU A 39 -15.62 13.29 0.79
C LEU A 39 -14.91 12.69 -0.41
N LYS A 40 -15.42 12.91 -1.64
CA LYS A 40 -14.74 12.45 -2.86
C LYS A 40 -13.30 12.96 -2.92
N ALA A 41 -13.10 14.25 -2.66
CA ALA A 41 -11.77 14.85 -2.64
C ALA A 41 -10.88 14.26 -1.54
N MET A 42 -11.42 14.06 -0.33
CA MET A 42 -10.70 13.45 0.79
C MET A 42 -10.31 12.00 0.50
N PHE A 43 -11.19 11.21 -0.13
CA PHE A 43 -10.95 9.81 -0.47
C PHE A 43 -9.91 9.69 -1.58
N GLU A 44 -9.98 10.52 -2.63
CA GLU A 44 -8.97 10.48 -3.70
C GLU A 44 -7.59 10.88 -3.16
N THR A 45 -7.50 11.95 -2.37
CA THR A 45 -6.23 12.38 -1.75
C THR A 45 -5.64 11.26 -0.87
N SER A 46 -6.49 10.57 -0.12
CA SER A 46 -6.07 9.45 0.72
C SER A 46 -5.59 8.25 -0.11
N ALA A 47 -6.27 7.95 -1.22
CA ALA A 47 -5.87 6.91 -2.17
C ALA A 47 -4.51 7.22 -2.82
N GLU A 48 -4.24 8.48 -3.17
CA GLU A 48 -2.95 8.91 -3.71
C GLU A 48 -1.80 8.73 -2.70
N VAL A 49 -2.02 9.09 -1.43
CA VAL A 49 -1.02 8.87 -0.36
C VAL A 49 -0.71 7.37 -0.21
N LEU A 50 -1.72 6.50 -0.23
CA LEU A 50 -1.53 5.05 -0.20
C LEU A 50 -0.74 4.56 -1.43
N GLY A 51 -1.01 5.10 -2.62
CA GLY A 51 -0.23 4.83 -3.83
C GLY A 51 1.26 5.18 -3.65
N GLY A 52 1.56 6.33 -3.04
CA GLY A 52 2.93 6.72 -2.68
C GLY A 52 3.60 5.75 -1.71
N LEU A 53 2.88 5.26 -0.70
CA LEU A 53 3.39 4.26 0.25
C LEU A 53 3.68 2.92 -0.45
N ILE A 54 2.76 2.43 -1.29
CA ILE A 54 2.97 1.19 -2.05
C ILE A 54 4.24 1.28 -2.90
N LYS A 55 4.45 2.42 -3.57
CA LYS A 55 5.68 2.67 -4.34
C LYS A 55 6.93 2.61 -3.45
N ALA A 56 6.93 3.29 -2.31
CA ALA A 56 8.08 3.29 -1.40
C ALA A 56 8.46 1.88 -0.92
N PHE A 57 7.47 1.02 -0.68
CA PHE A 57 7.69 -0.37 -0.28
C PHE A 57 8.27 -1.21 -1.42
N ARG A 58 7.76 -1.03 -2.65
CA ARG A 58 8.32 -1.68 -3.84
C ARG A 58 9.76 -1.24 -4.11
N ASP A 59 10.05 0.04 -3.97
CA ASP A 59 11.40 0.61 -4.14
C ASP A 59 12.38 0.02 -3.11
N TYR A 60 11.95 -0.20 -1.86
CA TYR A 60 12.75 -0.90 -0.85
C TYR A 60 13.07 -2.35 -1.25
N GLU A 61 12.08 -3.09 -1.74
CA GLU A 61 12.28 -4.48 -2.18
C GLU A 61 13.28 -4.57 -3.33
N GLN A 62 13.15 -3.69 -4.34
CA GLN A 62 14.04 -3.66 -5.50
C GLN A 62 15.49 -3.34 -5.12
N LYS A 63 15.71 -2.33 -4.26
CA LYS A 63 17.06 -1.98 -3.78
C LYS A 63 17.69 -3.10 -2.96
N ASN A 64 16.88 -3.85 -2.19
CA ASN A 64 17.37 -5.00 -1.45
C ASN A 64 17.72 -6.19 -2.37
N GLU A 65 17.01 -6.39 -3.48
CA GLU A 65 17.39 -7.40 -4.48
C GLU A 65 18.75 -7.11 -5.11
N GLU A 66 19.04 -5.84 -5.43
CA GLU A 66 20.34 -5.43 -5.96
C GLU A 66 21.47 -5.63 -4.94
N ALA A 67 21.21 -5.38 -3.65
CA ALA A 67 22.18 -5.60 -2.59
C ALA A 67 22.46 -7.08 -2.27
N TRP A 68 21.62 -8.00 -2.76
CA TRP A 68 21.71 -9.45 -2.52
C TRP A 68 22.09 -10.26 -3.77
N ARG A 69 22.47 -9.60 -4.86
CA ARG A 69 23.17 -10.20 -6.01
C ARG A 69 24.68 -10.15 -5.83
#